data_AF-A0A367M1G1-F1
#
_entry.id   AF-A0A367M1G1-F1
#
_cell.length_a   1.000
_cell.length_b   1.000
_cell.length_c   1.000
_cell.angle_alpha   90.00
_cell.angle_beta   90.00
_cell.angle_gamma   90.00
#
_symmetry.space_group_name_H-M   'P 1'
#
loop_
_entity.id
_entity.type
_entity.pdbx_description
1 polymer ?
#
loop_
_entity_poly.entity_id
_entity_poly.type
_entity_poly.pdbx_seq_one_letter_code
_entity_poly.pdbx_strand_id
1 'polypeptide(L)'
;GNDVTAYAGAAFTGSYMAGLMGAALNTPVGGFSGDVTLARTEVPGDDRLSGSSYRLAYSKNLPNTGTNFSLLAYRYSTGGYLGLRDAAFMQDRVERGEPLESFSRLRNRLDANISQQLGNGGNLYLNGSSQRYWSGGGRAVNFSVGYSNQWRDVSYSISAQRLRSHYEGFSSGDKRGETSTLFSLNLSIPLGGAGRGSPTLSSYLTRDSNSGTQLTSGVSGMLGKRGEASYSLSASHDRDSRQTSKSASLDYRLPQVELGSSLSQGPGYRQLSLKAAGGLVAHSGGITAAQTLGETIGLVHAPNARGAAAGYSGSRVDRHGYAVIPNLLPYQLNSVDLDPNGMADEIELRSSSRNVAPTAGAVVRLDYPTRGARPVLRDRRMPSG
;
A
#
# COMPACT_ATOMS: atom_id res chain seq x y z
N GLY A 1 -17.42 19.88 -21.42
CA GLY A 1 -16.42 19.80 -20.34
C GLY A 1 -15.05 19.99 -20.96
N ASN A 2 -13.98 20.19 -20.19
CA ASN A 2 -12.63 20.16 -20.75
C ASN A 2 -12.28 18.71 -21.11
N ASP A 3 -12.66 18.31 -22.32
CA ASP A 3 -12.48 16.96 -22.86
C ASP A 3 -11.07 16.75 -23.41
N VAL A 4 -10.22 17.79 -23.36
CA VAL A 4 -8.84 17.79 -23.83
C VAL A 4 -7.92 18.31 -22.72
N THR A 5 -6.82 17.60 -22.48
CA THR A 5 -5.73 18.02 -21.61
C THR A 5 -4.43 17.93 -22.38
N ALA A 6 -3.71 19.04 -22.56
CA ALA A 6 -2.37 19.06 -23.12
C ALA A 6 -1.32 19.11 -22.00
N TYR A 7 -0.19 18.45 -22.19
CA TYR A 7 0.93 18.48 -21.24
C TYR A 7 2.26 18.45 -21.97
N ALA A 8 3.27 19.06 -21.36
CA ALA A 8 4.63 19.08 -21.84
C ALA A 8 5.59 19.03 -20.66
N GLY A 9 6.83 18.62 -20.91
CA GLY A 9 7.87 18.57 -19.91
C GLY A 9 9.26 18.55 -20.54
N ALA A 10 10.27 18.91 -19.78
CA ALA A 10 11.65 18.83 -20.24
C ALA A 10 12.59 18.48 -19.09
N ALA A 11 13.72 17.87 -19.41
CA ALA A 11 14.76 17.51 -18.46
C ALA A 11 16.13 17.81 -19.07
N PHE A 12 17.01 18.45 -18.30
CA PHE A 12 18.33 18.88 -18.74
C PHE A 12 19.37 18.55 -17.67
N THR A 13 20.50 18.00 -18.09
CA THR A 13 21.74 17.86 -17.32
C THR A 13 22.90 18.29 -18.20
N GLY A 14 24.13 18.27 -17.68
CA GLY A 14 25.32 18.58 -18.50
C GLY A 14 25.51 17.67 -19.71
N SER A 15 24.92 16.47 -19.70
CA SER A 15 25.15 15.39 -20.67
C SER A 15 23.85 14.77 -21.18
N TYR A 16 22.68 15.31 -20.83
CA TYR A 16 21.37 14.80 -21.21
C TYR A 16 20.38 15.95 -21.44
N MET A 17 19.59 15.83 -22.50
CA MET A 17 18.48 16.72 -22.79
C MET A 17 17.30 15.92 -23.32
N ALA A 18 16.11 16.16 -22.75
CA ALA A 18 14.88 15.61 -23.28
C ALA A 18 13.73 16.61 -23.25
N GLY A 19 12.87 16.54 -24.26
CA GLY A 19 11.61 17.26 -24.35
C GLY A 19 10.45 16.29 -24.58
N LEU A 20 9.35 16.51 -23.88
CA LEU A 20 8.13 15.73 -23.95
C LEU A 20 6.96 16.65 -24.30
N MET A 21 6.10 16.18 -25.20
CA MET A 21 4.81 16.79 -25.47
C MET A 21 3.73 15.71 -25.65
N GLY A 22 2.53 15.95 -25.14
CA GLY A 22 1.44 15.01 -25.20
C GLY A 22 0.08 15.64 -24.98
N ALA A 23 -0.95 14.86 -25.26
CA ALA A 23 -2.34 15.23 -25.02
C ALA A 23 -3.15 14.03 -24.54
N ALA A 24 -4.22 14.31 -23.81
CA ALA A 24 -5.22 13.36 -23.38
C ALA A 24 -6.62 13.84 -23.78
N LEU A 25 -7.45 12.93 -24.25
CA LEU A 25 -8.80 13.14 -24.70
C LEU A 25 -9.74 12.26 -23.87
N ASN A 26 -10.74 12.87 -23.25
CA ASN A 26 -11.83 12.15 -22.59
C ASN A 26 -13.00 12.00 -23.57
N THR A 27 -13.34 10.77 -23.94
CA THR A 27 -14.42 10.48 -24.89
C THR A 27 -15.49 9.59 -24.23
N PRO A 28 -16.72 9.53 -24.79
CA PRO A 28 -17.75 8.62 -24.30
C PRO A 28 -17.33 7.15 -24.30
N VAL A 29 -16.38 6.74 -25.16
CA VAL A 29 -15.87 5.37 -25.23
C VAL A 29 -14.62 5.13 -24.38
N GLY A 30 -13.95 6.17 -23.86
CA GLY A 30 -12.65 6.02 -23.21
C GLY A 30 -11.86 7.32 -23.03
N GLY A 31 -11.00 7.35 -22.02
CA GLY A 31 -9.90 8.30 -21.96
C GLY A 31 -8.72 7.76 -22.78
N PHE A 32 -8.27 8.53 -23.77
CA PHE A 32 -7.08 8.22 -24.57
C PHE A 32 -6.00 9.25 -24.27
N SER A 33 -4.75 8.84 -24.21
CA SER A 33 -3.62 9.77 -24.12
C SER A 33 -2.47 9.30 -25.00
N GLY A 34 -1.76 10.26 -25.55
CA GLY A 34 -0.57 10.01 -26.36
C GLY A 34 0.50 11.05 -26.06
N ASP A 35 1.75 10.60 -25.96
CA ASP A 35 2.91 11.47 -25.79
C ASP A 35 4.10 11.02 -26.62
N VAL A 36 4.91 12.02 -27.00
CA VAL A 36 6.20 11.85 -27.66
C VAL A 36 7.28 12.49 -26.80
N THR A 37 8.33 11.74 -26.54
CA THR A 37 9.54 12.23 -25.87
C THR A 37 10.71 12.14 -26.84
N LEU A 38 11.41 13.26 -27.06
CA LEU A 38 12.66 13.31 -27.81
C LEU A 38 13.79 13.48 -26.80
N ALA A 39 14.82 12.65 -26.90
CA ALA A 39 15.97 12.68 -25.99
C ALA A 39 17.30 12.64 -26.75
N ARG A 40 18.27 13.37 -26.24
CA ARG A 40 19.67 13.40 -26.67
C ARG A 40 20.54 13.18 -25.44
N THR A 41 21.39 12.16 -25.51
CA THR A 41 22.34 11.80 -24.46
C THR A 41 23.75 11.88 -25.04
N GLU A 42 24.62 12.63 -24.38
CA GLU A 42 26.04 12.65 -24.65
C GLU A 42 26.71 11.55 -23.82
N VAL A 43 27.54 10.77 -24.49
CA VAL A 43 28.19 9.60 -23.92
C VAL A 43 29.68 9.90 -23.73
N PRO A 44 30.30 9.49 -22.62
CA PRO A 44 31.75 9.60 -22.47
C PRO A 44 32.46 8.85 -23.61
N GLY A 45 33.40 9.50 -24.30
CA GLY A 45 34.06 8.96 -25.50
C GLY A 45 33.60 9.56 -26.84
N ASP A 46 32.83 10.65 -26.80
CA ASP A 46 32.40 11.49 -27.95
C ASP A 46 31.26 10.91 -28.81
N ASP A 47 30.59 9.87 -28.31
CA ASP A 47 29.37 9.32 -28.90
C ASP A 47 28.13 10.10 -28.48
N ARG A 48 27.15 10.18 -29.39
CA ARG A 48 25.87 10.86 -29.15
C ARG A 48 24.72 9.91 -29.47
N LEU A 49 23.88 9.68 -28.47
CA LEU A 49 22.65 8.89 -28.62
C LEU A 49 21.46 9.83 -28.73
N SER A 50 20.75 9.77 -29.86
CA SER A 50 19.52 10.51 -30.07
C SER A 50 18.40 9.54 -30.38
N GLY A 51 17.24 9.74 -29.76
CA GLY A 51 16.09 8.90 -30.02
C GLY A 51 14.79 9.47 -29.50
N SER A 52 13.71 8.84 -29.93
CA SER A 52 12.34 9.18 -29.56
C SER A 52 11.66 8.00 -28.85
N SER A 53 10.74 8.33 -27.94
CA SER A 53 9.78 7.41 -27.33
C SER A 53 8.36 7.88 -27.59
N TYR A 54 7.49 6.95 -27.95
CA TYR A 54 6.08 7.17 -28.22
C TYR A 54 5.28 6.33 -27.23
N ARG A 55 4.32 6.95 -26.55
CA ARG A 55 3.42 6.26 -25.63
C ARG A 55 1.99 6.52 -26.03
N LEU A 56 1.18 5.47 -26.00
CA LEU A 56 -0.27 5.52 -26.10
C LEU A 56 -0.85 4.86 -24.86
N ALA A 57 -1.85 5.46 -24.25
CA ALA A 57 -2.55 4.88 -23.12
C ALA A 57 -4.07 5.08 -23.23
N TYR A 58 -4.79 4.09 -22.72
CA TYR A 58 -6.25 4.03 -22.69
C TYR A 58 -6.71 3.67 -21.28
N SER A 59 -7.79 4.31 -20.84
CA SER A 59 -8.47 4.00 -19.59
C SER A 59 -9.98 4.17 -19.75
N LYS A 60 -10.76 3.25 -19.21
CA LYS A 60 -12.23 3.35 -19.20
C LYS A 60 -12.82 2.54 -18.08
N ASN A 61 -13.70 3.17 -17.30
CA ASN A 61 -14.61 2.48 -16.42
C ASN A 61 -15.96 2.31 -17.14
N LEU A 62 -16.47 1.08 -17.20
CA LEU A 62 -17.78 0.70 -17.75
C LEU A 62 -18.64 0.12 -16.61
N PRO A 63 -19.34 0.97 -15.83
CA PRO A 63 -20.14 0.50 -14.70
C PRO A 63 -21.24 -0.50 -15.08
N ASN A 64 -21.87 -0.31 -16.25
CA ASN A 64 -22.96 -1.17 -16.71
C ASN A 64 -22.54 -2.63 -16.94
N THR A 65 -21.32 -2.84 -17.43
CA THR A 65 -20.76 -4.19 -17.61
C THR A 65 -19.93 -4.62 -16.41
N GLY A 66 -19.61 -3.73 -15.47
CA GLY A 66 -18.69 -3.97 -14.36
C GLY A 66 -17.21 -4.00 -14.77
N THR A 67 -16.88 -3.63 -16.00
CA THR A 67 -15.51 -3.68 -16.55
C THR A 67 -14.77 -2.38 -16.28
N ASN A 68 -13.56 -2.46 -15.75
CA ASN A 68 -12.70 -1.31 -15.53
C ASN A 68 -11.30 -1.57 -16.11
N PHE A 69 -10.97 -0.80 -17.15
CA PHE A 69 -9.65 -0.72 -17.74
C PHE A 69 -8.91 0.43 -17.06
N SER A 70 -8.22 0.15 -15.94
CA SER A 70 -7.48 1.15 -15.19
C SER A 70 -6.30 1.71 -15.99
N LEU A 71 -5.62 0.83 -16.75
CA LEU A 71 -4.48 1.20 -17.59
C LEU A 71 -4.30 0.17 -18.71
N LEU A 72 -4.35 0.62 -19.95
CA LEU A 72 -3.85 -0.12 -21.10
C LEU A 72 -2.86 0.79 -21.82
N ALA A 73 -1.56 0.55 -21.70
CA ALA A 73 -0.55 1.44 -22.23
C ALA A 73 0.48 0.69 -23.06
N TYR A 74 0.82 1.26 -24.20
CA TYR A 74 1.89 0.77 -25.07
C TYR A 74 2.92 1.87 -25.28
N ARG A 75 4.19 1.53 -25.07
CA ARG A 75 5.33 2.40 -25.32
C ARG A 75 6.27 1.74 -26.31
N TYR A 76 6.65 2.50 -27.34
CA TYR A 76 7.70 2.17 -28.29
C TYR A 76 8.83 3.19 -28.16
N SER A 77 10.06 2.71 -28.06
CA SER A 77 11.25 3.54 -28.00
C SER A 77 12.25 3.12 -29.07
N THR A 78 12.76 4.10 -29.81
CA THR A 78 13.83 3.90 -30.80
C THR A 78 15.14 3.47 -30.14
N GLY A 79 16.07 2.89 -30.92
CA GLY A 79 17.33 2.37 -30.39
C GLY A 79 18.19 3.41 -29.67
N GLY A 80 18.17 4.67 -30.11
CA GLY A 80 18.94 5.75 -29.48
C GLY A 80 18.26 6.45 -28.32
N TYR A 81 17.04 6.05 -27.93
CA TYR A 81 16.31 6.69 -26.85
C TYR A 81 16.75 6.16 -25.48
N LEU A 82 17.02 7.09 -24.56
CA LEU A 82 17.27 6.82 -23.14
C LEU A 82 16.41 7.76 -22.30
N GLY A 83 15.76 7.23 -21.26
CA GLY A 83 15.17 8.07 -20.22
C GLY A 83 16.28 8.67 -19.35
N LEU A 84 16.02 9.78 -18.66
CA LEU A 84 17.01 10.47 -17.81
C LEU A 84 17.73 9.52 -16.84
N ARG A 85 16.97 8.65 -16.17
CA ARG A 85 17.52 7.63 -15.26
C ARG A 85 18.48 6.69 -16.00
N ASP A 86 18.06 6.16 -17.15
CA ASP A 86 18.84 5.21 -17.95
C ASP A 86 20.12 5.88 -18.49
N ALA A 87 20.04 7.14 -18.91
CA ALA A 87 21.19 7.94 -19.32
C ALA A 87 22.19 8.13 -18.18
N ALA A 88 21.73 8.48 -16.98
CA ALA A 88 22.59 8.62 -15.81
C ALA A 88 23.25 7.29 -15.41
N PHE A 89 22.50 6.18 -15.42
CA PHE A 89 23.05 4.85 -15.15
C PHE A 89 24.06 4.39 -16.20
N MET A 90 23.81 4.70 -17.48
CA MET A 90 24.73 4.38 -18.56
C MET A 90 26.03 5.19 -18.42
N GLN A 91 25.95 6.49 -18.12
CA GLN A 91 27.13 7.34 -17.95
C GLN A 91 28.05 6.85 -16.82
N ASP A 92 27.50 6.59 -15.64
CA ASP A 92 28.27 6.07 -14.49
C ASP A 92 28.97 4.74 -14.83
N ARG A 93 28.37 3.89 -15.66
CA ARG A 93 28.99 2.62 -16.07
C ARG A 93 30.09 2.79 -17.11
N VAL A 94 29.88 3.65 -18.09
CA VAL A 94 30.89 3.94 -19.12
C VAL A 94 32.10 4.61 -18.49
N GLU A 95 31.91 5.51 -17.52
CA GLU A 95 32.99 6.12 -16.73
C GLU A 95 33.79 5.08 -15.93
N ARG A 96 33.17 3.98 -15.51
CA ARG A 96 33.83 2.83 -14.87
C ARG A 96 34.48 1.86 -15.85
N GLY A 97 34.45 2.16 -17.16
CA GLY A 97 35.07 1.36 -18.21
C GLY A 97 34.21 0.22 -18.76
N GLU A 98 32.89 0.20 -18.48
CA GLU A 98 32.00 -0.77 -19.12
C GLU A 98 31.67 -0.37 -20.58
N PRO A 99 31.56 -1.35 -21.50
CA PRO A 99 31.22 -1.08 -22.90
C PRO A 99 29.76 -0.60 -23.06
N LEU A 100 29.51 0.23 -24.07
CA LEU A 100 28.17 0.78 -24.36
C LEU A 100 27.14 -0.29 -24.73
N GLU A 101 27.59 -1.36 -25.37
CA GLU A 101 26.75 -2.49 -25.79
C GLU A 101 26.19 -3.29 -24.61
N SER A 102 26.75 -3.08 -23.42
CA SER A 102 26.32 -3.73 -22.19
C SER A 102 24.99 -3.19 -21.66
N PHE A 103 24.59 -1.99 -22.11
CA PHE A 103 23.37 -1.33 -21.65
C PHE A 103 22.16 -1.73 -22.51
N SER A 104 21.28 -2.55 -21.91
CA SER A 104 20.05 -2.98 -22.57
C SER A 104 19.01 -1.86 -22.62
N ARG A 105 18.60 -1.48 -23.84
CA ARG A 105 17.67 -0.38 -24.08
C ARG A 105 16.27 -0.89 -24.34
N LEU A 106 15.29 -0.39 -23.59
CA LEU A 106 13.90 -0.79 -23.74
C LEU A 106 13.39 -0.39 -25.13
N ARG A 107 12.84 -1.35 -25.88
CA ARG A 107 12.26 -1.15 -27.21
C ARG A 107 10.75 -1.05 -27.15
N ASN A 108 10.11 -2.04 -26.52
CA ASN A 108 8.66 -2.13 -26.42
C ASN A 108 8.27 -2.40 -24.98
N ARG A 109 7.21 -1.73 -24.52
CA ARG A 109 6.55 -2.06 -23.26
C ARG A 109 5.05 -1.99 -23.43
N LEU A 110 4.37 -3.06 -23.05
CA LEU A 110 2.92 -3.10 -22.92
C LEU A 110 2.61 -3.26 -21.43
N ASP A 111 1.72 -2.43 -20.89
CA ASP A 111 1.16 -2.53 -19.54
C ASP A 111 -0.36 -2.67 -19.65
N ALA A 112 -0.92 -3.62 -18.91
CA ALA A 112 -2.36 -3.87 -18.85
C ALA A 112 -2.82 -4.04 -17.40
N ASN A 113 -3.90 -3.38 -17.03
CA ASN A 113 -4.60 -3.52 -15.75
C ASN A 113 -6.10 -3.44 -16.01
N ILE A 114 -6.76 -4.58 -15.88
CA ILE A 114 -8.17 -4.78 -16.19
C ILE A 114 -8.80 -5.50 -15.01
N SER A 115 -9.92 -5.00 -14.53
CA SER A 115 -10.76 -5.67 -13.54
C SER A 115 -12.19 -5.76 -14.05
N GLN A 116 -12.87 -6.86 -13.74
CA GLN A 116 -14.22 -7.16 -14.19
C GLN A 116 -15.02 -7.63 -12.98
N GLN A 117 -15.94 -6.79 -12.52
CA GLN A 117 -16.94 -7.15 -11.53
C GLN A 117 -18.05 -7.94 -12.21
N LEU A 118 -18.39 -9.11 -11.69
CA LEU A 118 -19.42 -10.01 -12.23
C LEU A 118 -20.69 -9.96 -11.37
N GLY A 119 -21.02 -8.79 -10.81
CA GLY A 119 -22.08 -8.63 -9.81
C GLY A 119 -21.84 -9.52 -8.60
N ASN A 120 -22.82 -10.38 -8.28
CA ASN A 120 -22.70 -11.39 -7.20
C ASN A 120 -21.80 -12.59 -7.60
N GLY A 121 -21.38 -12.66 -8.87
CA GLY A 121 -20.52 -13.70 -9.41
C GLY A 121 -19.03 -13.49 -9.11
N GLY A 122 -18.65 -12.48 -8.32
CA GLY A 122 -17.27 -12.23 -7.90
C GLY A 122 -16.55 -11.17 -8.75
N ASN A 123 -15.22 -11.18 -8.70
CA ASN A 123 -14.36 -10.23 -9.39
C ASN A 123 -13.20 -10.97 -10.08
N LEU A 124 -13.04 -10.69 -11.37
CA LEU A 124 -11.90 -11.15 -12.18
C LEU A 124 -10.93 -9.98 -12.35
N TYR A 125 -9.63 -10.23 -12.29
CA TYR A 125 -8.62 -9.25 -12.63
C TYR A 125 -7.54 -9.85 -13.53
N LEU A 126 -6.96 -8.98 -14.35
CA LEU A 126 -5.78 -9.22 -15.13
C LEU A 126 -4.87 -8.00 -14.98
N ASN A 127 -3.65 -8.23 -14.53
CA ASN A 127 -2.61 -7.21 -14.50
C ASN A 127 -1.33 -7.78 -15.11
N GLY A 128 -0.61 -7.00 -15.89
CA GLY A 128 0.66 -7.46 -16.41
C GLY A 128 1.42 -6.43 -17.22
N SER A 129 2.68 -6.74 -17.46
CA SER A 129 3.56 -6.01 -18.35
C SER A 129 4.40 -6.95 -19.19
N SER A 130 4.71 -6.52 -20.40
CA SER A 130 5.57 -7.23 -21.34
C SER A 130 6.58 -6.25 -21.91
N GLN A 131 7.86 -6.52 -21.70
CA GLN A 131 8.97 -5.67 -22.09
C GLN A 131 9.89 -6.40 -23.06
N ARG A 132 10.34 -5.69 -24.09
CA ARG A 132 11.34 -6.16 -25.06
C ARG A 132 12.42 -5.11 -25.18
N TYR A 133 13.66 -5.56 -25.26
CA TYR A 133 14.84 -4.71 -25.36
C TYR A 133 15.46 -4.77 -26.77
N TRP A 134 16.35 -3.83 -27.08
CA TRP A 134 17.11 -3.80 -28.34
C TRP A 134 18.28 -4.79 -28.34
N SER A 135 18.98 -4.95 -27.21
CA SER A 135 19.92 -6.05 -26.98
C SER A 135 19.16 -7.27 -26.44
N GLY A 136 19.53 -8.47 -26.89
CA GLY A 136 18.91 -9.73 -26.45
C GLY A 136 17.55 -10.02 -27.08
N GLY A 137 17.43 -11.13 -27.81
CA GLY A 137 16.18 -11.55 -28.48
C GLY A 137 15.02 -11.94 -27.54
N GLY A 138 15.14 -11.70 -26.23
CA GLY A 138 14.18 -12.10 -25.22
C GLY A 138 13.09 -11.07 -24.90
N ARG A 139 12.06 -11.56 -24.21
CA ARG A 139 10.90 -10.77 -23.75
C ARG A 139 10.70 -11.04 -22.27
N ALA A 140 10.87 -10.01 -21.45
CA ALA A 140 10.51 -10.05 -20.04
C ALA A 140 9.00 -9.90 -19.91
N VAL A 141 8.35 -10.81 -19.20
CA VAL A 141 6.89 -10.81 -19.05
C VAL A 141 6.57 -11.02 -17.59
N ASN A 142 5.71 -10.18 -17.04
CA ASN A 142 5.12 -10.40 -15.73
C ASN A 142 3.62 -10.20 -15.87
N PHE A 143 2.82 -11.25 -15.69
CA PHE A 143 1.37 -11.10 -15.64
C PHE A 143 0.77 -11.91 -14.50
N SER A 144 -0.38 -11.46 -14.03
CA SER A 144 -1.21 -12.10 -13.02
C SER A 144 -2.65 -12.04 -13.49
N VAL A 145 -3.33 -13.17 -13.40
CA VAL A 145 -4.77 -13.27 -13.59
C VAL A 145 -5.34 -13.89 -12.34
N GLY A 146 -6.48 -13.40 -11.88
CA GLY A 146 -7.12 -13.99 -10.72
C GLY A 146 -8.60 -13.73 -10.66
N TYR A 147 -9.28 -14.61 -9.97
CA TYR A 147 -10.70 -14.58 -9.70
C TYR A 147 -10.90 -14.71 -8.19
N SER A 148 -11.75 -13.86 -7.64
CA SER A 148 -12.13 -13.92 -6.22
C SER A 148 -13.63 -13.80 -6.10
N ASN A 149 -14.22 -14.59 -5.23
CA ASN A 149 -15.64 -14.49 -4.92
C ASN A 149 -15.89 -14.88 -3.47
N GLN A 150 -17.08 -14.52 -2.99
CA GLN A 150 -17.55 -14.86 -1.67
C GLN A 150 -18.86 -15.65 -1.79
N TRP A 151 -18.88 -16.83 -1.20
CA TRP A 151 -20.07 -17.65 -1.08
C TRP A 151 -20.48 -17.74 0.40
N ARG A 152 -21.59 -17.08 0.75
CA ARG A 152 -22.00 -16.86 2.15
C ARG A 152 -20.88 -16.20 2.95
N ASP A 153 -20.44 -16.81 4.04
CA ASP A 153 -19.34 -16.32 4.86
C ASP A 153 -17.96 -16.74 4.32
N VAL A 154 -17.90 -17.63 3.32
CA VAL A 154 -16.65 -18.19 2.82
C VAL A 154 -16.11 -17.38 1.65
N SER A 155 -14.91 -16.84 1.78
CA SER A 155 -14.21 -16.15 0.71
C SER A 155 -13.19 -17.07 0.05
N TYR A 156 -13.13 -17.09 -1.27
CA TYR A 156 -12.13 -17.86 -2.01
C TYR A 156 -11.56 -17.04 -3.16
N SER A 157 -10.29 -17.27 -3.47
CA SER A 157 -9.63 -16.65 -4.61
C SER A 157 -8.65 -17.60 -5.27
N ILE A 158 -8.66 -17.61 -6.60
CA ILE A 158 -7.75 -18.39 -7.43
C ILE A 158 -6.96 -17.40 -8.29
N SER A 159 -5.66 -17.58 -8.39
CA SER A 159 -4.83 -16.77 -9.27
C SER A 159 -3.71 -17.57 -9.91
N ALA A 160 -3.26 -17.10 -11.05
CA ALA A 160 -2.10 -17.59 -11.75
C ALA A 160 -1.21 -16.39 -12.10
N GLN A 161 0.06 -16.49 -11.77
CA GLN A 161 1.06 -15.47 -12.03
C GLN A 161 2.19 -16.11 -12.82
N ARG A 162 2.71 -15.39 -13.82
CA ARG A 162 3.87 -15.83 -14.57
C ARG A 162 4.88 -14.70 -14.63
N LEU A 163 6.05 -14.98 -14.07
CA LEU A 163 7.22 -14.14 -14.16
C LEU A 163 8.23 -14.80 -15.08
N ARG A 164 8.60 -14.09 -16.13
CA ARG A 164 9.74 -14.42 -16.97
C ARG A 164 10.69 -13.25 -16.90
N SER A 165 11.75 -13.41 -16.12
CA SER A 165 12.83 -12.45 -16.05
C SER A 165 13.75 -12.68 -17.25
N HIS A 166 14.05 -11.61 -17.97
CA HIS A 166 15.14 -11.60 -18.92
C HIS A 166 16.26 -10.78 -18.29
N TYR A 167 17.20 -11.47 -17.64
CA TYR A 167 18.40 -10.87 -17.08
C TYR A 167 19.55 -11.11 -18.05
N GLU A 168 20.14 -10.04 -18.60
CA GLU A 168 21.43 -10.11 -19.28
C GLU A 168 22.50 -9.93 -18.20
N GLY A 169 22.96 -11.03 -17.62
CA GLY A 169 24.18 -11.05 -16.80
C GLY A 169 25.43 -11.10 -17.68
N PHE A 170 26.53 -10.49 -17.21
CA PHE A 170 27.82 -10.36 -17.92
C PHE A 170 28.60 -11.66 -18.12
N SER A 171 28.11 -12.79 -17.59
CA SER A 171 28.78 -14.09 -17.70
C SER A 171 28.19 -14.88 -18.87
N SER A 172 29.03 -15.22 -19.85
CA SER A 172 28.71 -15.99 -21.07
C SER A 172 28.15 -17.41 -20.84
N GLY A 173 27.72 -17.78 -19.62
CA GLY A 173 27.29 -19.12 -19.24
C GLY A 173 25.78 -19.31 -19.03
N ASP A 174 25.03 -18.31 -18.55
CA ASP A 174 23.63 -18.52 -18.11
C ASP A 174 22.63 -17.69 -18.93
N LYS A 175 22.40 -18.12 -20.18
CA LYS A 175 21.35 -17.57 -21.07
C LYS A 175 19.97 -18.20 -20.84
N ARG A 176 19.64 -18.63 -19.62
CA ARG A 176 18.31 -19.13 -19.28
C ARG A 176 17.60 -18.10 -18.40
N GLY A 177 16.81 -17.24 -19.04
CA GLY A 177 15.86 -16.41 -18.31
C GLY A 177 14.94 -17.29 -17.48
N GLU A 178 15.04 -17.19 -16.16
CA GLU A 178 14.19 -17.96 -15.26
C GLU A 178 12.73 -17.61 -15.51
N THR A 179 11.95 -18.65 -15.77
CA THR A 179 10.51 -18.54 -15.87
C THR A 179 9.93 -19.24 -14.67
N SER A 180 9.18 -18.51 -13.86
CA SER A 180 8.38 -19.07 -12.78
C SER A 180 6.91 -18.85 -13.12
N THR A 181 6.09 -19.89 -12.91
CA THR A 181 4.64 -19.79 -12.94
C THR A 181 4.10 -20.25 -11.60
N LEU A 182 3.43 -19.33 -10.90
CA LEU A 182 2.84 -19.53 -9.60
C LEU A 182 1.32 -19.60 -9.73
N PHE A 183 0.75 -20.74 -9.37
CA PHE A 183 -0.68 -20.90 -9.14
C PHE A 183 -0.96 -20.74 -7.65
N SER A 184 -2.03 -20.04 -7.30
CA SER A 184 -2.42 -19.79 -5.91
C SER A 184 -3.91 -19.97 -5.72
N LEU A 185 -4.30 -20.73 -4.71
CA LEU A 185 -5.67 -20.89 -4.24
C LEU A 185 -5.71 -20.46 -2.78
N ASN A 186 -6.59 -19.51 -2.46
CA ASN A 186 -6.81 -19.04 -1.10
C ASN A 186 -8.27 -19.32 -0.71
N LEU A 187 -8.47 -19.79 0.51
CA LEU A 187 -9.77 -20.07 1.10
C LEU A 187 -9.79 -19.47 2.52
N SER A 188 -10.81 -18.68 2.83
CA SER A 188 -10.98 -18.04 4.14
C SER A 188 -12.39 -18.28 4.67
N ILE A 189 -12.50 -18.88 5.85
CA ILE A 189 -13.74 -19.30 6.49
C ILE A 189 -13.82 -18.69 7.90
N PRO A 190 -14.77 -17.79 8.19
CA PRO A 190 -15.05 -17.32 9.55
C PRO A 190 -15.72 -18.45 10.34
N LEU A 191 -15.16 -18.83 11.48
CA LEU A 191 -15.62 -19.98 12.27
C LEU A 191 -16.83 -19.67 13.19
N GLY A 192 -17.23 -18.40 13.30
CA GLY A 192 -18.29 -17.93 14.21
C GLY A 192 -19.34 -17.00 13.59
N GLY A 193 -19.49 -17.03 12.26
CA GLY A 193 -20.37 -16.12 11.51
C GLY A 193 -19.84 -14.67 11.45
N ALA A 194 -20.62 -13.75 10.86
CA ALA A 194 -20.28 -12.34 10.62
C ALA A 194 -20.20 -11.44 11.87
N GLY A 195 -19.91 -12.01 13.04
CA GLY A 195 -19.69 -11.27 14.29
C GLY A 195 -18.28 -10.67 14.41
N ARG A 196 -18.15 -9.55 15.12
CA ARG A 196 -16.83 -8.97 15.46
C ARG A 196 -16.04 -9.94 16.33
N GLY A 197 -14.83 -10.30 15.88
CA GLY A 197 -13.87 -11.11 16.64
C GLY A 197 -13.93 -12.62 16.38
N SER A 198 -14.81 -13.10 15.48
CA SER A 198 -14.84 -14.51 15.09
C SER A 198 -13.50 -14.93 14.46
N PRO A 199 -12.88 -16.02 14.94
CA PRO A 199 -11.64 -16.52 14.34
C PRO A 199 -11.88 -16.92 12.87
N THR A 200 -10.91 -16.62 12.02
CA THR A 200 -10.91 -16.97 10.60
C THR A 200 -9.91 -18.09 10.34
N LEU A 201 -10.39 -19.20 9.78
CA LEU A 201 -9.55 -20.26 9.23
C LEU A 201 -9.17 -19.88 7.79
N SER A 202 -7.87 -19.78 7.51
CA SER A 202 -7.32 -19.51 6.20
C SER A 202 -6.51 -20.70 5.70
N SER A 203 -6.71 -21.09 4.45
CA SER A 203 -5.92 -22.11 3.77
C SER A 203 -5.44 -21.57 2.43
N TYR A 204 -4.13 -21.61 2.22
CA TYR A 204 -3.44 -21.07 1.07
C TYR A 204 -2.58 -22.15 0.42
N LEU A 205 -2.93 -22.53 -0.81
CA LEU A 205 -2.21 -23.50 -1.62
C LEU A 205 -1.49 -22.77 -2.74
N THR A 206 -0.17 -22.91 -2.81
CA THR A 206 0.65 -22.40 -3.90
C THR A 206 1.36 -23.52 -4.62
N ARG A 207 1.45 -23.42 -5.95
CA ARG A 207 2.31 -24.27 -6.77
C ARG A 207 3.12 -23.39 -7.70
N ASP A 208 4.41 -23.34 -7.43
CA ASP A 208 5.39 -22.69 -8.29
C ASP A 208 6.06 -23.74 -9.19
N SER A 209 6.35 -23.36 -10.44
CA SER A 209 7.01 -24.26 -11.39
C SER A 209 8.45 -24.63 -11.00
N ASN A 210 9.10 -23.83 -10.14
CA ASN A 210 10.50 -23.98 -9.78
C ASN A 210 10.67 -24.41 -8.32
N SER A 211 9.84 -23.90 -7.39
CA SER A 211 9.95 -24.20 -5.95
C SER A 211 8.96 -25.25 -5.45
N GLY A 212 8.05 -25.75 -6.29
CA GLY A 212 7.16 -26.85 -5.92
C GLY A 212 5.82 -26.40 -5.30
N THR A 213 5.19 -27.30 -4.55
CA THR A 213 3.87 -27.07 -3.95
C THR A 213 3.94 -26.87 -2.45
N GLN A 214 3.34 -25.79 -1.97
CA GLN A 214 3.24 -25.43 -0.56
C GLN A 214 1.78 -25.24 -0.16
N LEU A 215 1.37 -25.85 0.95
CA LEU A 215 0.07 -25.67 1.57
C LEU A 215 0.24 -25.04 2.95
N THR A 216 -0.32 -23.85 3.16
CA THR A 216 -0.33 -23.16 4.44
C THR A 216 -1.75 -23.10 4.98
N SER A 217 -1.97 -23.66 6.16
CA SER A 217 -3.26 -23.60 6.86
C SER A 217 -3.07 -22.93 8.20
N GLY A 218 -3.98 -22.04 8.58
CA GLY A 218 -3.87 -21.32 9.84
C GLY A 218 -5.17 -20.70 10.31
N VAL A 219 -5.19 -20.31 11.58
CA VAL A 219 -6.29 -19.61 12.22
C VAL A 219 -5.76 -18.28 12.74
N SER A 220 -6.52 -17.22 12.52
CA SER A 220 -6.25 -15.90 13.07
C SER A 220 -7.51 -15.28 13.63
N GLY A 221 -7.37 -14.28 14.50
CA GLY A 221 -8.50 -13.61 15.14
C GLY A 221 -8.08 -12.39 15.94
N MET A 222 -9.06 -11.72 16.51
CA MET A 222 -8.87 -10.59 17.41
C MET A 222 -9.36 -10.95 18.82
N LEU A 223 -8.68 -10.43 19.83
CA LEU A 223 -9.00 -10.55 21.25
C LEU A 223 -9.18 -9.15 21.86
N GLY A 224 -9.92 -9.09 22.96
CA GLY A 224 -10.20 -7.83 23.66
C GLY A 224 -11.48 -7.15 23.19
N LYS A 225 -12.02 -6.25 24.02
CA LYS A 225 -13.34 -5.64 23.78
C LYS A 225 -13.34 -4.69 22.58
N ARG A 226 -12.16 -4.20 22.19
CA ARG A 226 -11.96 -3.27 21.06
C ARG A 226 -11.08 -3.88 19.96
N GLY A 227 -10.76 -5.17 20.05
CA GLY A 227 -9.80 -5.81 19.14
C GLY A 227 -8.37 -5.32 19.33
N GLU A 228 -8.01 -4.94 20.56
CA GLU A 228 -6.68 -4.45 20.92
C GLU A 228 -5.57 -5.51 20.76
N ALA A 229 -5.92 -6.78 20.68
CA ALA A 229 -4.99 -7.88 20.46
C ALA A 229 -5.38 -8.65 19.19
N SER A 230 -4.41 -9.06 18.37
CA SER A 230 -4.62 -10.00 17.27
C SER A 230 -3.63 -11.14 17.35
N TYR A 231 -4.07 -12.34 17.00
CA TYR A 231 -3.23 -13.52 16.99
C TYR A 231 -3.33 -14.23 15.64
N SER A 232 -2.26 -14.94 15.28
CA SER A 232 -2.26 -15.86 14.14
C SER A 232 -1.46 -17.11 14.47
N LEU A 233 -1.93 -18.26 14.01
CA LEU A 233 -1.23 -19.53 14.09
C LEU A 233 -1.37 -20.23 12.76
N SER A 234 -0.27 -20.63 12.15
CA SER A 234 -0.28 -21.34 10.88
C SER A 234 0.78 -22.43 10.81
N ALA A 235 0.48 -23.45 10.03
CA ALA A 235 1.41 -24.48 9.64
C ALA A 235 1.50 -24.52 8.11
N SER A 236 2.71 -24.54 7.59
CA SER A 236 2.99 -24.61 6.17
C SER A 236 3.77 -25.88 5.85
N HIS A 237 3.25 -26.69 4.94
CA HIS A 237 3.90 -27.90 4.45
C HIS A 237 4.31 -27.72 2.99
N ASP A 238 5.61 -27.86 2.73
CA ASP A 238 6.19 -27.89 1.40
C ASP A 238 6.33 -29.36 0.95
N ARG A 239 5.62 -29.72 -0.12
CA ARG A 239 5.50 -31.09 -0.61
C ARG A 239 6.80 -31.61 -1.21
N ASP A 240 7.55 -30.75 -1.91
CA ASP A 240 8.71 -31.15 -2.70
C ASP A 240 9.94 -31.34 -1.79
N SER A 241 10.15 -30.42 -0.85
CA SER A 241 11.18 -30.55 0.18
C SER A 241 10.78 -31.43 1.37
N ARG A 242 9.48 -31.79 1.47
CA ARG A 242 8.88 -32.55 2.60
C ARG A 242 9.07 -31.86 3.95
N GLN A 243 9.11 -30.54 3.93
CA GLN A 243 9.40 -29.72 5.09
C GLN A 243 8.13 -29.11 5.66
N THR A 244 8.01 -29.07 6.98
CA THR A 244 6.91 -28.40 7.66
C THR A 244 7.45 -27.26 8.50
N SER A 245 6.93 -26.06 8.28
CA SER A 245 7.16 -24.90 9.13
C SER A 245 5.90 -24.53 9.89
N LYS A 246 6.08 -23.94 11.06
CA LYS A 246 5.01 -23.50 11.96
C LYS A 246 5.31 -22.07 12.36
N SER A 247 4.31 -21.22 12.32
CA SER A 247 4.42 -19.83 12.73
C SER A 247 3.29 -19.44 13.66
N ALA A 248 3.60 -18.67 14.69
CA ALA A 248 2.65 -18.06 15.59
C ALA A 248 2.98 -16.58 15.71
N SER A 249 1.99 -15.71 15.70
CA SER A 249 2.16 -14.29 16.00
C SER A 249 1.11 -13.79 16.98
N LEU A 250 1.50 -12.80 17.76
CA LEU A 250 0.65 -12.06 18.67
C LEU A 250 1.03 -10.58 18.60
N ASP A 251 0.07 -9.76 18.24
CA ASP A 251 0.20 -8.31 18.13
C ASP A 251 -0.78 -7.63 19.09
N TYR A 252 -0.30 -6.59 19.78
CA TYR A 252 -1.03 -5.85 20.80
C TYR A 252 -0.93 -4.35 20.53
N ARG A 253 -2.07 -3.71 20.28
CA ARG A 253 -2.19 -2.29 19.95
C ARG A 253 -2.63 -1.50 21.19
N LEU A 254 -1.66 -0.92 21.88
CA LEU A 254 -1.91 0.06 22.94
C LEU A 254 -2.12 1.46 22.34
N PRO A 255 -2.75 2.39 23.08
CA PRO A 255 -2.89 3.79 22.64
C PRO A 255 -1.54 4.49 22.34
N GLN A 256 -0.46 4.04 22.97
CA GLN A 256 0.87 4.68 22.89
C GLN A 256 1.90 3.88 22.08
N VAL A 257 1.64 2.60 21.81
CA VAL A 257 2.62 1.70 21.18
C VAL A 257 1.92 0.47 20.60
N GLU A 258 2.40 -0.03 19.48
CA GLU A 258 2.07 -1.34 18.94
C GLU A 258 3.21 -2.31 19.27
N LEU A 259 2.91 -3.35 20.02
CA LEU A 259 3.83 -4.42 20.38
C LEU A 259 3.50 -5.66 19.55
N GLY A 260 4.50 -6.36 19.07
CA GLY A 260 4.32 -7.58 18.28
C GLY A 260 5.34 -8.64 18.66
N SER A 261 4.96 -9.88 18.57
CA SER A 261 5.85 -11.02 18.72
C SER A 261 5.48 -12.09 17.70
N SER A 262 6.48 -12.70 17.08
CA SER A 262 6.27 -13.83 16.18
C SER A 262 7.35 -14.88 16.38
N LEU A 263 6.92 -16.13 16.38
CA LEU A 263 7.79 -17.30 16.42
C LEU A 263 7.57 -18.07 15.13
N SER A 264 8.65 -18.40 14.43
CA SER A 264 8.63 -19.28 13.27
C SER A 264 9.65 -20.40 13.46
N GLN A 265 9.26 -21.62 13.16
CA GLN A 265 10.11 -22.80 13.28
C GLN A 265 9.92 -23.68 12.05
N GLY A 266 11.01 -24.06 11.41
CA GLY A 266 11.04 -24.98 10.28
C GLY A 266 12.35 -25.78 10.26
N PRO A 267 12.62 -26.54 9.18
CA PRO A 267 13.85 -27.33 9.12
C PRO A 267 15.08 -26.43 9.05
N GLY A 268 16.01 -26.63 9.99
CA GLY A 268 17.26 -25.89 10.06
C GLY A 268 17.17 -24.48 10.65
N TYR A 269 15.98 -24.01 11.06
CA TYR A 269 15.85 -22.68 11.69
C TYR A 269 14.75 -22.60 12.75
N ARG A 270 14.99 -21.70 13.70
CA ARG A 270 13.99 -21.21 14.65
C ARG A 270 14.22 -19.72 14.84
N GLN A 271 13.21 -18.92 14.55
CA GLN A 271 13.29 -17.46 14.60
C GLN A 271 12.24 -16.92 15.55
N LEU A 272 12.68 -16.07 16.48
CA LEU A 272 11.81 -15.24 17.30
C LEU A 272 12.01 -13.79 16.86
N SER A 273 10.91 -13.11 16.54
CA SER A 273 10.91 -11.68 16.21
C SER A 273 10.07 -10.93 17.23
N LEU A 274 10.60 -9.80 17.72
CA LEU A 274 9.90 -8.88 18.61
C LEU A 274 9.80 -7.52 17.91
N LYS A 275 8.64 -6.86 18.03
CA LYS A 275 8.33 -5.58 17.40
C LYS A 275 7.80 -4.63 18.47
N ALA A 276 8.28 -3.40 18.44
CA ALA A 276 7.68 -2.27 19.14
C ALA A 276 7.68 -1.08 18.18
N ALA A 277 6.51 -0.54 17.88
CA ALA A 277 6.33 0.58 16.96
C ALA A 277 5.41 1.63 17.56
N GLY A 278 5.80 2.89 17.49
CA GLY A 278 5.04 4.02 18.03
C GLY A 278 5.71 5.33 17.65
N GLY A 279 5.16 6.43 18.13
CA GLY A 279 5.73 7.76 17.95
C GLY A 279 5.73 8.55 19.24
N LEU A 280 6.63 9.53 19.32
CA LEU A 280 6.71 10.50 20.40
C LEU A 280 6.56 11.90 19.80
N VAL A 281 5.69 12.70 20.39
CA VAL A 281 5.51 14.11 20.02
C VAL A 281 6.00 14.97 21.16
N ALA A 282 7.03 15.76 20.91
CA ALA A 282 7.47 16.81 21.83
C ALA A 282 6.67 18.10 21.54
N HIS A 283 6.07 18.68 22.56
CA HIS A 283 5.27 19.90 22.47
C HIS A 283 5.43 20.75 23.74
N SER A 284 4.81 21.93 23.78
CA SER A 284 4.92 22.87 24.91
C SER A 284 4.45 22.31 26.26
N GLY A 285 3.75 21.18 26.27
CA GLY A 285 3.23 20.50 27.46
C GLY A 285 4.04 19.27 27.87
N GLY A 286 5.14 18.96 27.17
CA GLY A 286 6.00 17.80 27.43
C GLY A 286 6.12 16.87 26.23
N ILE A 287 6.22 15.57 26.51
CA ILE A 287 6.31 14.52 25.49
C ILE A 287 5.11 13.60 25.64
N THR A 288 4.35 13.42 24.56
CA THR A 288 3.23 12.47 24.52
C THR A 288 3.55 11.34 23.56
N ALA A 289 3.38 10.11 24.05
CA ALA A 289 3.53 8.90 23.25
C ALA A 289 2.24 8.55 22.52
N ALA A 290 2.37 7.98 21.34
CA ALA A 290 1.29 7.71 20.41
C ALA A 290 1.60 6.46 19.60
N GLN A 291 0.58 5.90 18.94
CA GLN A 291 0.80 4.98 17.83
C GLN A 291 1.65 5.64 16.72
N THR A 292 2.13 4.82 15.78
CA THR A 292 2.92 5.30 14.63
C THR A 292 2.27 6.52 13.98
N LEU A 293 3.06 7.58 13.85
CA LEU A 293 2.60 8.87 13.36
C LEU A 293 2.62 8.91 11.83
N GLY A 294 1.57 9.50 11.26
CA GLY A 294 1.55 9.96 9.87
C GLY A 294 2.22 11.32 9.73
N GLU A 295 2.09 11.89 8.53
CA GLU A 295 2.68 13.20 8.20
C GLU A 295 1.98 14.36 8.92
N THR A 296 0.63 14.33 8.95
CA THR A 296 -0.19 15.39 9.55
C THR A 296 -0.88 14.84 10.79
N ILE A 297 -0.65 15.46 11.95
CA ILE A 297 -1.08 14.94 13.25
C ILE A 297 -1.87 15.97 14.05
N GLY A 298 -2.74 15.47 14.93
CA GLY A 298 -3.48 16.30 15.89
C GLY A 298 -2.92 16.13 17.30
N LEU A 299 -2.66 17.23 18.01
CA LEU A 299 -2.34 17.23 19.43
C LEU A 299 -3.56 17.65 20.24
N VAL A 300 -4.26 16.68 20.82
CA VAL A 300 -5.37 16.93 21.73
C VAL A 300 -4.83 17.39 23.07
N HIS A 301 -5.40 18.47 23.60
CA HIS A 301 -5.20 18.93 24.96
C HIS A 301 -6.55 19.02 25.68
N ALA A 302 -6.77 18.10 26.60
CA ALA A 302 -7.97 17.95 27.41
C ALA A 302 -7.54 17.75 28.88
N PRO A 303 -7.31 18.84 29.63
CA PRO A 303 -6.77 18.75 30.99
C PRO A 303 -7.69 17.92 31.89
N ASN A 304 -7.14 17.07 32.76
CA ASN A 304 -7.91 16.17 33.65
C ASN A 304 -8.82 15.14 32.96
N ALA A 305 -8.85 15.06 31.63
CA ALA A 305 -9.67 14.09 30.88
C ALA A 305 -8.97 12.74 30.67
N ARG A 306 -8.13 12.30 31.61
CA ARG A 306 -7.36 11.05 31.49
C ARG A 306 -8.30 9.88 31.17
N GLY A 307 -7.94 9.08 30.16
CA GLY A 307 -8.70 7.91 29.77
C GLY A 307 -9.82 8.18 28.76
N ALA A 308 -10.12 9.43 28.43
CA ALA A 308 -10.98 9.75 27.29
C ALA A 308 -10.40 9.16 26.01
N ALA A 309 -11.23 8.53 25.18
CA ALA A 309 -10.79 8.10 23.85
C ALA A 309 -10.82 9.29 22.89
N ALA A 310 -9.76 9.45 22.09
CA ALA A 310 -9.60 10.56 21.18
C ALA A 310 -9.64 10.07 19.72
N GLY A 311 -10.67 10.50 19.00
CA GLY A 311 -10.97 10.08 17.63
C GLY A 311 -11.20 8.58 17.50
N TYR A 312 -10.98 8.06 16.30
CA TYR A 312 -11.27 6.66 15.95
C TYR A 312 -10.05 5.73 16.04
N SER A 313 -8.86 6.25 16.36
CA SER A 313 -7.58 5.53 16.30
C SER A 313 -7.25 4.69 17.55
N GLY A 314 -8.16 4.65 18.53
CA GLY A 314 -7.89 4.03 19.84
C GLY A 314 -6.92 4.84 20.71
N SER A 315 -6.55 6.05 20.29
CA SER A 315 -5.75 7.00 21.07
C SER A 315 -6.49 7.41 22.33
N ARG A 316 -5.75 7.67 23.42
CA ARG A 316 -6.33 8.02 24.72
C ARG A 316 -5.58 9.17 25.35
N VAL A 317 -6.34 10.03 26.03
CA VAL A 317 -5.79 11.13 26.83
C VAL A 317 -4.98 10.55 27.98
N ASP A 318 -3.72 10.95 28.03
CA ASP A 318 -2.75 10.52 29.03
C ASP A 318 -2.98 11.18 30.39
N ARG A 319 -2.09 10.91 31.34
CA ARG A 319 -2.17 11.50 32.69
C ARG A 319 -1.93 13.02 32.73
N HIS A 320 -1.31 13.60 31.70
CA HIS A 320 -1.03 15.02 31.59
C HIS A 320 -2.14 15.76 30.81
N GLY A 321 -3.17 15.05 30.36
CA GLY A 321 -4.27 15.65 29.60
C GLY A 321 -3.97 15.76 28.10
N TYR A 322 -3.02 14.99 27.57
CA TYR A 322 -2.67 15.02 26.15
C TYR A 322 -2.94 13.70 25.44
N ALA A 323 -3.37 13.78 24.19
CA ALA A 323 -3.41 12.65 23.26
C ALA A 323 -2.93 13.11 21.89
N VAL A 324 -2.42 12.17 21.10
CA VAL A 324 -2.03 12.44 19.72
C VAL A 324 -2.94 11.65 18.79
N ILE A 325 -3.54 12.34 17.82
CA ILE A 325 -4.23 11.71 16.70
C ILE A 325 -3.17 11.46 15.62
N PRO A 326 -2.86 10.19 15.31
CA PRO A 326 -1.70 9.85 14.49
C PRO A 326 -1.85 10.22 13.01
N ASN A 327 -3.06 10.47 12.51
CA ASN A 327 -3.26 10.82 11.11
C ASN A 327 -4.50 11.72 10.93
N LEU A 328 -4.32 12.87 10.30
CA LEU A 328 -5.37 13.78 9.85
C LEU A 328 -5.25 13.98 8.33
N LEU A 329 -6.39 14.15 7.66
CA LEU A 329 -6.45 14.39 6.22
C LEU A 329 -6.11 15.85 5.92
N PRO A 330 -5.01 16.16 5.20
CA PRO A 330 -4.65 17.52 4.89
C PRO A 330 -5.65 18.15 3.91
N TYR A 331 -5.89 19.46 4.05
CA TYR A 331 -6.82 20.26 3.26
C TYR A 331 -8.28 19.78 3.29
N GLN A 332 -8.62 18.93 4.26
CA GLN A 332 -9.97 18.44 4.49
C GLN A 332 -10.41 18.73 5.92
N LEU A 333 -11.72 18.89 6.13
CA LEU A 333 -12.28 19.05 7.46
C LEU A 333 -12.21 17.71 8.19
N ASN A 334 -11.46 17.66 9.29
CA ASN A 334 -11.35 16.51 10.17
C ASN A 334 -12.14 16.80 11.44
N SER A 335 -13.13 15.96 11.75
CA SER A 335 -13.82 15.97 13.05
C SER A 335 -13.06 15.08 14.03
N VAL A 336 -12.60 15.66 15.13
CA VAL A 336 -11.96 14.93 16.22
C VAL A 336 -12.89 14.97 17.42
N ASP A 337 -13.38 13.79 17.80
CA ASP A 337 -14.29 13.63 18.93
C ASP A 337 -13.55 13.05 20.14
N LEU A 338 -13.95 13.49 21.33
CA LEU A 338 -13.55 12.92 22.61
C LEU A 338 -14.73 12.14 23.20
N ASP A 339 -14.55 10.84 23.36
CA ASP A 339 -15.48 9.99 24.09
C ASP A 339 -15.13 10.04 25.60
N PRO A 340 -16.03 10.56 26.45
CA PRO A 340 -15.80 10.63 27.89
C PRO A 340 -15.77 9.25 28.58
N ASN A 341 -16.11 8.16 27.89
CA ASN A 341 -16.06 6.82 28.45
C ASN A 341 -14.64 6.44 28.93
N GLY A 342 -14.49 6.36 30.25
CA GLY A 342 -13.23 6.07 30.93
C GLY A 342 -12.55 7.29 31.56
N MET A 343 -13.16 8.48 31.46
CA MET A 343 -12.83 9.64 32.30
C MET A 343 -13.38 9.44 33.73
N ALA A 344 -12.90 10.25 34.67
CA ALA A 344 -13.48 10.30 36.01
C ALA A 344 -14.85 11.00 35.97
N ASP A 345 -15.81 10.48 36.75
CA ASP A 345 -17.21 10.98 36.79
C ASP A 345 -17.33 12.44 37.25
N GLU A 346 -16.29 12.98 37.89
CA GLU A 346 -16.24 14.35 38.40
C GLU A 346 -15.72 15.35 37.34
N ILE A 347 -15.39 14.89 36.13
CA ILE A 347 -14.85 15.72 35.05
C ILE A 347 -15.85 15.77 33.90
N GLU A 348 -16.27 16.98 33.55
CA GLU A 348 -17.16 17.27 32.43
C GLU A 348 -16.36 17.87 31.25
N LEU A 349 -16.60 17.39 30.04
CA LEU A 349 -16.13 18.01 28.80
C LEU A 349 -17.08 19.13 28.38
N ARG A 350 -16.60 20.38 28.28
CA ARG A 350 -17.43 21.49 27.78
C ARG A 350 -17.71 21.39 26.28
N SER A 351 -16.83 20.72 25.57
CA SER A 351 -16.95 20.39 24.16
C SER A 351 -16.34 19.01 23.98
N SER A 352 -17.06 18.14 23.27
CA SER A 352 -16.62 16.78 22.96
C SER A 352 -16.20 16.63 21.49
N SER A 353 -16.28 17.68 20.68
CA SER A 353 -15.97 17.61 19.24
C SER A 353 -15.32 18.90 18.74
N ARG A 354 -14.29 18.76 17.90
CA ARG A 354 -13.62 19.88 17.22
C ARG A 354 -13.37 19.53 15.77
N ASN A 355 -13.61 20.51 14.90
CA ASN A 355 -13.30 20.40 13.47
C ASN A 355 -12.05 21.19 13.13
N VAL A 356 -11.18 20.61 12.29
CA VAL A 356 -9.94 21.25 11.85
C VAL A 356 -9.58 20.88 10.42
N ALA A 357 -9.03 21.82 9.67
CA ALA A 357 -8.54 21.60 8.31
C ALA A 357 -7.01 21.87 8.26
N PRO A 358 -6.17 20.88 8.57
CA PRO A 358 -4.72 21.06 8.63
C PRO A 358 -4.09 21.14 7.24
N THR A 359 -2.93 21.80 7.12
CA THR A 359 -2.06 21.67 5.94
C THR A 359 -1.24 20.40 6.02
N ALA A 360 -0.68 19.94 4.89
CA ALA A 360 0.24 18.80 4.89
C ALA A 360 1.45 19.06 5.81
N GLY A 361 1.80 18.08 6.64
CA GLY A 361 2.90 18.17 7.61
C GLY A 361 2.61 18.95 8.89
N ALA A 362 1.37 19.44 9.08
CA ALA A 362 1.03 20.23 10.25
C ALA A 362 0.86 19.37 11.52
N VAL A 363 1.29 19.93 12.66
CA VAL A 363 0.95 19.45 14.00
C VAL A 363 -0.08 20.42 14.57
N VAL A 364 -1.36 20.03 14.56
CA VAL A 364 -2.43 20.95 14.96
C VAL A 364 -2.91 20.67 16.37
N ARG A 365 -2.84 21.70 17.23
CA ARG A 365 -3.33 21.62 18.60
C ARG A 365 -4.86 21.77 18.65
N LEU A 366 -5.52 20.89 19.40
CA LEU A 366 -6.96 20.84 19.60
C LEU A 366 -7.27 20.92 21.10
N ASP A 367 -7.73 22.09 21.55
CA ASP A 367 -8.05 22.31 22.96
C ASP A 367 -9.53 21.98 23.28
N TYR A 368 -9.71 21.09 24.24
CA TYR A 368 -10.99 20.66 24.80
C TYR A 368 -11.08 21.07 26.27
N PRO A 369 -11.79 22.17 26.58
CA PRO A 369 -11.91 22.64 27.95
C PRO A 369 -12.68 21.63 28.82
N THR A 370 -12.14 21.32 29.99
CA THR A 370 -12.79 20.48 30.99
C THR A 370 -13.25 21.30 32.20
N ARG A 371 -14.21 20.77 32.94
CA ARG A 371 -14.70 21.33 34.19
C ARG A 371 -14.76 20.22 35.24
N GLY A 372 -14.13 20.46 36.40
CA GLY A 372 -14.38 19.65 37.58
C GLY A 372 -15.75 20.00 38.17
N ALA A 373 -16.72 19.09 38.07
CA ALA A 373 -18.03 19.23 38.67
C ALA A 373 -18.64 17.85 38.92
N ARG A 374 -19.21 17.65 40.10
CA ARG A 374 -20.04 16.47 40.37
C ARG A 374 -21.42 16.70 39.74
N PRO A 375 -21.84 15.87 38.77
CA PRO A 375 -23.18 16.01 38.20
C PRO A 375 -24.21 15.68 39.29
N VAL A 376 -25.14 16.60 39.53
CA VAL A 376 -26.27 16.38 40.43
C VAL A 376 -27.54 16.66 39.65
N LEU A 377 -28.34 15.61 39.42
CA LEU A 377 -29.69 15.77 38.92
C LEU A 377 -30.59 16.14 40.11
N ARG A 378 -31.08 17.38 40.14
CA ARG A 378 -32.07 17.82 41.13
C ARG A 378 -33.44 17.85 40.48
N ASP A 379 -34.26 16.87 40.79
CA ASP A 379 -35.69 16.98 40.53
C ASP A 379 -36.30 17.96 41.53
N ARG A 380 -36.91 19.03 41.03
CA ARG A 380 -37.56 20.06 41.84
C ARG A 380 -39.02 20.14 41.42
N ARG A 381 -39.91 19.65 42.29
CA ARG A 381 -41.34 19.94 42.16
C ARG A 381 -41.62 21.40 42.49
N MET A 382 -42.44 22.04 41.66
CA MET A 382 -42.97 23.37 41.96
C MET A 382 -43.99 23.26 43.10
N PRO A 383 -44.22 24.34 43.86
CA PRO A 383 -45.23 24.36 44.92
C PRO A 383 -46.66 23.99 44.48
N SER A 384 -46.94 24.00 43.17
CA SER A 384 -48.23 23.65 42.58
C SER A 384 -48.38 22.19 42.15
N GLY A 385 -47.39 21.32 42.41
CA GLY A 385 -47.40 19.92 41.97
C GLY A 385 -46.63 19.69 40.69
#